data_AF-A0A2G6GS49-F1
#
_entry.id   AF-A0A2G6GS49-F1
#
_cell.length_a   1.000
_cell.length_b   1.000
_cell.length_c   1.000
_cell.angle_alpha   90.00
_cell.angle_beta   90.00
_cell.angle_gamma   90.00
#
_symmetry.space_group_name_H-M   'P 1'
#
loop_
_entity.id
_entity.type
_entity.pdbx_description
1 polymer ?
#
loop_
_entity_poly.entity_id
_entity_poly.type
_entity_poly.pdbx_seq_one_letter_code
_entity_poly.pdbx_strand_id
1 'polypeptide(L)'
;VHGTLMVEPTESEPLYELDRFIDAMKSIRAEIRAVEEGKAAKDNNVVKNAPHTAAMVVGDEWDKPYSRTQAAYPKEWSYTDKYWPASAKIDDAYGDRNLFCTCGSIEEYEK
;
A
#
# COMPACT_ATOMS: atom_id res chain seq x y z
N VAL A 1 -14.65 -6.10 -16.97
CA VAL A 1 -15.38 -5.32 -15.95
C VAL A 1 -14.37 -4.36 -15.33
N HIS A 2 -14.64 -3.06 -15.28
CA HIS A 2 -13.68 -2.08 -14.75
C HIS A 2 -13.80 -2.02 -13.22
N GLY A 3 -12.68 -1.84 -12.51
CA GLY A 3 -12.69 -1.72 -11.04
C GLY A 3 -12.84 -3.03 -10.26
N THR A 4 -12.54 -4.18 -10.88
CA THR A 4 -12.55 -5.49 -10.22
C THR A 4 -11.13 -6.05 -10.08
N LEU A 5 -10.91 -6.89 -9.06
CA LEU A 5 -9.71 -7.71 -8.92
C LEU A 5 -10.03 -9.15 -9.35
N MET A 6 -9.15 -9.76 -10.14
CA MET A 6 -9.19 -11.18 -10.48
C MET A 6 -8.12 -11.89 -9.64
N VAL A 7 -8.47 -12.99 -8.98
CA VAL A 7 -7.58 -13.72 -8.07
C VAL A 7 -7.43 -15.15 -8.55
N GLU A 8 -6.19 -15.58 -8.76
CA GLU A 8 -5.82 -16.94 -9.15
C GLU A 8 -4.80 -17.47 -8.13
N PRO A 9 -5.21 -18.34 -7.18
CA PRO A 9 -4.31 -18.83 -6.13
C PRO A 9 -3.32 -19.89 -6.64
N THR A 10 -3.62 -20.56 -7.75
CA THR A 10 -2.93 -21.79 -8.21
C THR A 10 -3.01 -22.94 -7.19
N GLU A 11 -2.59 -24.14 -7.63
CA GLU A 11 -2.57 -25.35 -6.82
C GLU A 11 -1.36 -25.45 -5.88
N SER A 12 -0.34 -24.60 -6.07
CA SER A 12 0.91 -24.65 -5.31
C SER A 12 0.84 -23.96 -3.96
N GLU A 13 -0.19 -23.13 -3.74
CA GLU A 13 -0.33 -22.37 -2.51
C GLU A 13 -0.98 -23.21 -1.41
N PRO A 14 -0.36 -23.27 -0.21
CA PRO A 14 -0.93 -24.01 0.90
C PRO A 14 -2.15 -23.28 1.48
N LEU A 15 -3.09 -24.04 2.05
CA LEU A 15 -4.35 -23.49 2.59
C LEU A 15 -4.14 -22.33 3.57
N TYR A 16 -3.12 -22.40 4.43
CA TYR A 16 -2.85 -21.34 5.41
C TYR A 16 -2.46 -20.01 4.75
N GLU A 17 -1.86 -20.04 3.55
CA GLU A 17 -1.49 -18.81 2.82
C GLU A 17 -2.73 -18.20 2.15
N LEU A 18 -3.63 -19.05 1.65
CA LEU A 18 -4.94 -18.62 1.15
C LEU A 18 -5.78 -17.96 2.25
N ASP A 19 -5.78 -18.54 3.45
CA ASP A 19 -6.46 -17.97 4.63
C ASP A 19 -5.85 -16.61 5.03
N ARG A 20 -4.51 -16.48 5.02
CA ARG A 20 -3.83 -15.20 5.28
C ARG A 20 -4.23 -14.13 4.26
N PHE A 21 -4.29 -14.47 2.97
CA PHE A 21 -4.75 -13.56 1.93
C PHE A 21 -6.21 -13.14 2.14
N ILE A 22 -7.11 -14.09 2.40
CA ILE A 22 -8.53 -13.81 2.68
C ILE A 22 -8.68 -12.90 3.89
N ASP A 23 -7.93 -13.15 4.96
CA ASP A 23 -7.99 -12.35 6.18
C ASP A 23 -7.39 -10.95 6.03
N ALA A 24 -6.39 -10.79 5.15
CA ALA A 24 -5.92 -9.48 4.70
C ALA A 24 -7.02 -8.74 3.94
N MET A 25 -7.71 -9.40 3.01
CA MET A 25 -8.82 -8.80 2.24
C MET A 25 -10.00 -8.40 3.13
N LYS A 26 -10.36 -9.22 4.13
CA LYS A 26 -11.36 -8.85 5.15
C LYS A 26 -10.94 -7.62 5.95
N SER A 27 -9.65 -7.51 6.29
CA SER A 27 -9.09 -6.35 6.99
C SER A 27 -9.23 -5.07 6.16
N ILE A 28 -8.82 -5.13 4.90
CA ILE A 28 -8.94 -4.02 3.95
C ILE A 28 -10.40 -3.62 3.80
N ARG A 29 -11.33 -4.58 3.73
CA ARG A 29 -12.77 -4.28 3.67
C ARG A 29 -13.25 -3.55 4.94
N ALA A 30 -12.76 -3.91 6.12
CA ALA A 30 -13.09 -3.23 7.36
C ALA A 30 -12.53 -1.79 7.39
N GLU A 31 -11.34 -1.57 6.87
CA GLU A 31 -10.75 -0.22 6.72
C GLU A 31 -11.57 0.65 5.77
N ILE A 32 -12.01 0.10 4.63
CA ILE A 32 -12.92 0.79 3.70
C ILE A 32 -14.24 1.12 4.40
N ARG A 33 -14.80 0.17 5.17
CA ARG A 33 -16.03 0.40 5.94
C ARG A 33 -15.87 1.52 6.97
N ALA A 34 -14.71 1.63 7.62
CA ALA A 34 -14.45 2.73 8.55
C ALA A 34 -14.50 4.09 7.85
N VAL A 35 -14.05 4.18 6.59
CA VAL A 35 -14.19 5.39 5.76
C VAL A 35 -15.66 5.63 5.37
N GLU A 36 -16.39 4.60 4.96
CA GLU A 36 -17.83 4.67 4.62
C GLU A 36 -18.66 5.18 5.80
N GLU A 37 -18.34 4.74 7.02
CA GLU A 37 -19.01 5.12 8.27
C GLU A 37 -18.50 6.44 8.87
N GLY A 38 -17.54 7.12 8.23
CA GLY A 38 -16.98 8.39 8.71
C GLY A 38 -16.07 8.28 9.93
N LYS A 39 -15.65 7.08 10.30
CA LYS A 39 -14.67 6.82 11.38
C LYS A 39 -13.24 7.11 10.95
N ALA A 40 -12.97 7.11 9.65
CA ALA A 40 -11.70 7.52 9.05
C ALA A 40 -11.95 8.57 7.95
N ALA A 41 -11.01 9.51 7.79
CA ALA A 41 -11.11 10.55 6.77
C ALA A 41 -11.06 9.94 5.36
N LYS A 42 -11.75 10.54 4.38
CA LYS A 42 -11.82 10.00 3.00
C LYS A 42 -10.51 10.14 2.24
N ASP A 43 -9.75 11.18 2.53
CA ASP A 43 -8.51 11.59 1.88
C ASP A 43 -7.26 11.20 2.68
N ASN A 44 -7.34 11.14 4.01
CA ASN A 44 -6.22 10.76 4.88
C ASN A 44 -6.55 9.51 5.72
N ASN A 45 -6.33 8.33 5.13
CA ASN A 45 -6.55 7.03 5.78
C ASN A 45 -5.47 6.01 5.34
N VAL A 46 -5.50 4.83 5.96
CA VAL A 46 -4.52 3.76 5.71
C VAL A 46 -4.56 3.32 4.24
N VAL A 47 -5.75 3.07 3.70
CA VAL A 47 -5.94 2.60 2.30
C VAL A 47 -5.45 3.64 1.29
N LYS A 48 -5.73 4.93 1.52
CA LYS A 48 -5.34 6.01 0.60
C LYS A 48 -3.85 6.29 0.59
N ASN A 49 -3.19 6.17 1.74
CA ASN A 49 -1.76 6.48 1.87
C ASN A 49 -0.85 5.26 1.70
N ALA A 50 -1.41 4.04 1.58
CA ALA A 50 -0.63 2.85 1.25
C ALA A 50 0.01 2.97 -0.14
N PRO A 51 1.20 2.37 -0.37
CA PRO A 51 2.01 1.62 0.58
C PRO A 51 2.83 2.53 1.53
N HIS A 52 3.10 2.04 2.74
CA HIS A 52 3.93 2.73 3.74
C HIS A 52 5.34 2.13 3.76
N THR A 53 6.35 2.93 3.40
CA THR A 53 7.75 2.49 3.38
C THR A 53 8.38 2.46 4.77
N ALA A 54 9.51 1.78 4.93
CA ALA A 54 10.26 1.76 6.19
C ALA A 54 10.62 3.19 6.64
N ALA A 55 11.13 4.01 5.72
CA ALA A 55 11.50 5.40 5.99
C ALA A 55 10.32 6.25 6.49
N MET A 56 9.11 6.07 5.92
CA MET A 56 7.91 6.75 6.41
C MET A 56 7.56 6.34 7.84
N VAL A 57 7.71 5.05 8.16
CA VAL A 57 7.31 4.50 9.46
C VAL A 57 8.30 4.88 10.56
N VAL A 58 9.60 4.88 10.27
CA VAL A 58 10.65 5.23 11.25
C VAL A 58 10.96 6.73 11.32
N GLY A 59 10.42 7.54 10.42
CA GLY A 59 10.62 8.99 10.43
C GLY A 59 10.15 9.61 11.74
N ASP A 60 10.82 10.69 12.16
CA ASP A 60 10.57 11.35 13.45
C ASP A 60 9.13 11.87 13.55
N GLU A 61 8.64 12.48 12.46
CA GLU A 61 7.30 13.05 12.36
C GLU A 61 6.28 12.02 11.84
N TRP A 62 5.05 12.11 12.35
CA TRP A 62 3.94 11.30 11.89
C TRP A 62 2.64 12.09 11.91
N ASP A 63 2.19 12.48 10.72
CA ASP A 63 1.08 13.41 10.47
C ASP A 63 -0.25 12.70 10.16
N LYS A 64 -0.32 11.38 10.38
CA LYS A 64 -1.45 10.55 9.95
C LYS A 64 -2.41 10.28 11.12
N PRO A 65 -3.74 10.25 10.89
CA PRO A 65 -4.75 10.07 11.94
C PRO A 65 -4.91 8.60 12.37
N TYR A 66 -3.88 7.79 12.18
CA TYR A 66 -3.81 6.37 12.51
C TYR A 66 -2.38 6.03 12.90
N SER A 67 -2.15 4.94 13.62
CA SER A 67 -0.81 4.64 14.15
C SER A 67 0.15 4.10 13.08
N ARG A 68 1.45 4.26 13.32
CA ARG A 68 2.53 3.59 12.59
C ARG A 68 2.33 2.07 12.56
N THR A 69 1.89 1.50 13.67
CA THR A 69 1.58 0.06 13.78
C THR A 69 0.43 -0.34 12.86
N GLN A 70 -0.64 0.46 12.79
CA GLN A 70 -1.74 0.20 11.88
C GLN A 70 -1.30 0.26 10.41
N ALA A 71 -0.35 1.13 10.08
CA ALA A 71 0.22 1.25 8.75
C ALA A 71 1.16 0.09 8.38
N ALA A 72 2.05 -0.30 9.29
CA ALA A 72 3.14 -1.24 9.00
C ALA A 72 2.84 -2.69 9.41
N TYR A 73 2.03 -2.91 10.44
CA TYR A 73 1.76 -4.20 11.06
C TYR A 73 0.26 -4.44 11.29
N PRO A 74 -0.58 -4.41 10.22
CA PRO A 74 -2.03 -4.55 10.36
C PRO A 74 -2.47 -5.97 10.77
N LYS A 75 -1.58 -6.97 10.69
CA LYS A 75 -1.83 -8.38 10.99
C LYS A 75 -0.63 -9.02 11.69
N GLU A 76 -0.90 -10.03 12.52
CA GLU A 76 0.12 -10.71 13.35
C GLU A 76 1.31 -11.24 12.54
N TRP A 77 1.07 -11.84 11.38
CA TRP A 77 2.13 -12.36 10.52
C TRP A 77 3.08 -11.28 9.97
N SER A 78 2.67 -10.00 10.00
CA SER A 78 3.54 -8.89 9.58
C SER A 78 4.65 -8.61 10.61
N TYR A 79 4.53 -9.09 11.86
CA TYR A 79 5.57 -8.95 12.88
C TYR A 79 6.67 -10.01 12.74
N THR A 80 6.32 -11.20 12.25
CA THR A 80 7.26 -12.31 12.09
C THR A 80 8.02 -12.24 10.77
N ASP A 81 7.35 -11.82 9.70
CA ASP A 81 7.94 -11.68 8.38
C ASP A 81 7.41 -10.41 7.71
N LYS A 82 8.24 -9.36 7.72
CA LYS A 82 7.89 -8.03 7.22
C LYS A 82 8.55 -7.78 5.88
N TYR A 83 7.75 -7.82 4.82
CA TYR A 83 8.13 -7.22 3.54
C TYR A 83 7.91 -5.70 3.58
N TRP A 84 8.95 -4.93 3.24
CA TRP A 84 8.91 -3.48 3.15
C TRP A 84 8.74 -3.01 1.71
N PRO A 85 7.72 -2.18 1.42
CA PRO A 85 7.64 -1.49 0.13
C PRO A 85 8.85 -0.58 -0.08
N ALA A 86 9.52 -0.72 -1.22
CA ALA A 86 10.72 0.05 -1.55
C ALA A 86 10.43 1.52 -1.86
N SER A 87 9.23 1.82 -2.37
CA SER A 87 8.75 3.17 -2.68
C SER A 87 7.33 3.39 -2.16
N ALA A 88 6.97 4.67 -2.02
CA ALA A 88 5.59 5.08 -1.82
C ALA A 88 4.78 4.91 -3.13
N LYS A 89 3.51 5.28 -3.09
CA LYS A 89 2.63 5.24 -4.26
C LYS A 89 3.23 6.05 -5.42
N ILE A 90 3.30 5.41 -6.59
CA ILE A 90 3.82 5.99 -7.83
C ILE A 90 2.77 6.97 -8.40
N ASP A 91 3.24 8.07 -8.98
CA ASP A 91 2.40 8.99 -9.76
C ASP A 91 2.45 8.58 -11.24
N ASP A 92 1.47 7.79 -11.66
CA ASP A 92 1.36 7.29 -13.03
C ASP A 92 1.20 8.43 -14.04
N ALA A 93 0.41 9.45 -13.71
CA ALA A 93 0.10 10.55 -14.62
C ALA A 93 1.31 11.47 -14.85
N TYR A 94 2.17 11.63 -13.84
CA TYR A 94 3.43 12.34 -14.01
C TYR A 94 4.37 11.58 -14.95
N GLY A 95 4.49 10.26 -14.79
CA GLY A 95 5.33 9.41 -15.64
C GLY A 95 4.93 9.46 -17.12
N ASP A 96 3.62 9.40 -17.39
CA ASP A 96 3.10 9.50 -18.76
C ASP A 96 3.36 10.88 -19.41
N ARG A 97 3.37 11.95 -18.59
CA ARG A 97 3.63 13.33 -19.08
C ARG A 97 5.12 13.64 -19.23
N ASN A 98 5.99 12.94 -18.50
CA ASN A 98 7.43 13.18 -18.45
C ASN A 98 8.16 11.86 -18.74
N LEU A 99 8.15 11.46 -20.01
CA LEU A 99 8.64 10.16 -20.42
C LEU A 99 10.17 10.08 -20.36
N PHE A 100 10.68 9.32 -19.39
CA PHE A 100 12.10 8.99 -19.24
C PHE A 100 12.29 7.47 -19.30
N CYS A 101 12.80 6.96 -20.43
CA CYS A 101 12.94 5.52 -20.67
C CYS A 101 14.40 5.05 -20.76
N THR A 102 15.36 5.92 -20.43
CA THR A 102 16.79 5.59 -20.37
C THR A 102 17.40 6.16 -19.10
N CYS A 103 18.52 5.57 -18.65
CA CYS A 103 19.23 5.98 -17.43
C CYS A 103 19.99 7.31 -17.55
N GLY A 104 19.61 8.18 -18.48
CA GLY A 104 20.16 9.53 -18.60
C GLY A 104 20.07 10.29 -17.27
N SER A 105 21.00 11.20 -17.03
CA SER A 105 21.02 11.94 -15.76
C SER A 105 19.80 12.86 -15.65
N ILE A 106 19.38 13.20 -14.43
CA ILE A 106 18.31 14.18 -14.21
C ILE A 106 18.62 15.49 -14.95
N GLU A 107 19.89 15.90 -15.00
CA GLU A 107 20.34 17.11 -15.68
C GLU A 107 20.15 17.04 -17.21
N GLU A 108 20.21 15.85 -17.83
CA GLU A 108 19.97 15.69 -19.27
C GLU A 108 18.51 16.01 -19.67
N TYR A 109 17.61 16.01 -18.69
CA TYR A 109 16.17 16.20 -18.86
C TYR A 109 15.64 17.57 -18.39
N GLU A 110 16.47 18.41 -17.78
CA GLU A 110 16.11 19.77 -17.33
C GLU A 110 16.19 20.86 -18.44
N LYS A 111 15.97 20.49 -19.71
CA LYS A 111 16.01 21.44 -20.86
C LYS A 111 14.70 22.16 -21.12
#